data_AF-A0A835W5M0-F1
#
_entry.id   AF-A0A835W5M0-F1
#
_cell.length_a   1.000
_cell.length_b   1.000
_cell.length_c   1.000
_cell.angle_alpha   90.00
_cell.angle_beta   90.00
_cell.angle_gamma   90.00
#
_symmetry.space_group_name_H-M   'P 1'
#
loop_
_entity.id
_entity.type
_entity.pdbx_description
1 polymer ?
#
loop_
_entity_poly.entity_id
_entity_poly.type
_entity_poly.pdbx_seq_one_letter_code
_entity_poly.pdbx_strand_id
1 'polypeptide(L)'
;MPSEVATTSRQGSVVPFTRIEGPDAWVAADFPELEEEMLHLTPEQIAEIDAAVDKVIASGKPLQEVSLADFELPTLSLPLIDLGQQAQHGRGWSLLRGVPVQRYSRQQQLTAWWILGLHWGRAVPQNAKGHLIGHIKDLGRDPADPNTRLYATNAAQPWHNDGPADLVGLLCLSDGAEGGESGWSSSVSVHNEILRTAPHLAHVLADSWFFDRKGEVPAGKKPFFEIPVFNYHKGYLSVNYSDNYYHLSQRHAEVPRLGPDHHAAMALFNQLASSPELSLRHILQPGDVQLLSNHTCLHYRGAFRDSPEHTRHLLRLWVSPPNDRPLPEVYSEIMGGSVVPGKRGGIFIQNADHNPIPLEAE
;
A
#
# COMPACT_ATOMS: atom_id res chain seq x y z
N MET A 1 23.54 35.61 -2.22
CA MET A 1 22.32 35.53 -1.38
C MET A 1 22.60 34.42 -0.37
N PRO A 2 22.69 34.71 0.94
CA PRO A 2 22.91 33.67 1.94
C PRO A 2 21.74 32.68 1.84
N SER A 3 22.05 31.38 1.76
CA SER A 3 21.03 30.34 1.71
C SER A 3 20.15 30.47 2.95
N GLU A 4 18.88 30.85 2.77
CA GLU A 4 17.89 30.63 3.82
C GLU A 4 18.00 29.15 4.20
N VAL A 5 18.35 28.89 5.45
CA VAL A 5 18.31 27.53 6.01
C VAL A 5 16.86 27.11 5.83
N ALA A 6 16.60 26.24 4.86
CA ALA A 6 15.26 25.73 4.61
C ALA A 6 14.78 25.17 5.96
N THR A 7 13.73 25.77 6.52
CA THR A 7 13.16 25.32 7.79
C THR A 7 12.88 23.82 7.63
N THR A 8 13.34 23.01 8.58
CA THR A 8 13.12 21.57 8.58
C THR A 8 12.09 21.19 9.64
N SER A 9 11.36 20.11 9.39
CA SER A 9 10.42 19.51 10.33
C SER A 9 10.47 17.98 10.27
N ARG A 10 9.73 17.28 11.13
CA ARG A 10 9.68 15.80 11.17
C ARG A 10 8.25 15.33 11.38
N GLN A 11 7.91 14.11 10.96
CA GLN A 11 6.60 13.51 11.27
C GLN A 11 6.26 13.63 12.77
N GLY A 12 5.04 14.03 13.09
CA GLY A 12 4.60 14.43 14.44
C GLY A 12 4.75 15.92 14.76
N SER A 13 5.53 16.66 13.96
CA SER A 13 5.78 18.11 14.11
C SER A 13 5.90 18.86 12.77
N VAL A 14 5.40 18.26 11.68
CA VAL A 14 5.48 18.82 10.32
C VAL A 14 4.86 20.20 10.27
N VAL A 15 5.63 21.14 9.74
CA VAL A 15 5.17 22.47 9.33
C VAL A 15 4.94 22.43 7.82
N PRO A 16 3.79 22.88 7.29
CA PRO A 16 3.53 22.88 5.85
C PRO A 16 4.64 23.55 5.06
N PHE A 17 4.97 22.99 3.90
CA PHE A 17 5.98 23.53 2.97
C PHE A 17 7.38 23.72 3.58
N THR A 18 7.74 22.84 4.52
CA THR A 18 9.11 22.71 5.05
C THR A 18 9.74 21.41 4.57
N ARG A 19 11.08 21.34 4.55
CA ARG A 19 11.77 20.08 4.26
C ARG A 19 11.57 19.12 5.42
N ILE A 20 11.06 17.93 5.14
CA ILE A 20 10.81 16.91 6.17
C ILE A 20 12.05 16.03 6.29
N GLU A 21 12.52 15.85 7.52
CA GLU A 21 13.59 14.92 7.87
C GLU A 21 13.03 13.79 8.72
N GLY A 22 13.66 12.62 8.65
CA GLY A 22 13.20 11.46 9.40
C GLY A 22 13.51 10.16 8.66
N PRO A 23 13.19 9.03 9.27
CA PRO A 23 13.39 7.72 8.65
C PRO A 23 12.57 7.55 7.37
N ASP A 24 11.44 8.22 7.25
CA ASP A 24 10.55 8.21 6.09
C ASP A 24 11.04 9.11 4.94
N ALA A 25 12.03 9.97 5.14
CA ALA A 25 12.61 10.87 4.14
C ALA A 25 13.92 10.32 3.54
N TRP A 26 13.89 9.06 3.10
CA TRP A 26 15.06 8.33 2.59
C TRP A 26 15.23 8.45 1.07
N VAL A 27 16.44 8.18 0.58
CA VAL A 27 16.80 8.03 -0.83
C VAL A 27 17.33 6.63 -1.10
N ALA A 28 17.40 6.20 -2.37
CA ALA A 28 17.81 4.83 -2.71
C ALA A 28 19.22 4.49 -2.19
N ALA A 29 20.12 5.48 -2.17
CA ALA A 29 21.50 5.33 -1.67
C ALA A 29 21.59 5.02 -0.16
N ASP A 30 20.51 5.23 0.61
CA ASP A 30 20.46 4.83 2.02
C ASP A 30 20.35 3.30 2.18
N PHE A 31 19.97 2.58 1.12
CA PHE A 31 19.76 1.14 1.11
C PHE A 31 20.50 0.48 -0.06
N PRO A 32 21.84 0.51 -0.08
CA PRO A 32 22.62 -0.01 -1.20
C PRO A 32 22.44 -1.52 -1.40
N GLU A 33 22.20 -2.26 -0.31
CA GLU A 33 22.00 -3.71 -0.31
C GLU A 33 20.64 -4.04 0.32
N LEU A 34 19.57 -4.05 -0.49
CA LEU A 34 18.20 -4.26 -0.01
C LEU A 34 18.02 -5.58 0.76
N GLU A 35 18.82 -6.59 0.43
CA GLU A 35 18.82 -7.90 1.11
C GLU A 35 19.11 -7.76 2.62
N GLU A 36 20.01 -6.85 3.01
CA GLU A 36 20.39 -6.64 4.41
C GLU A 36 19.26 -6.00 5.24
N GLU A 37 18.27 -5.41 4.56
CA GLU A 37 17.10 -4.77 5.18
C GLU A 37 15.92 -5.72 5.38
N MET A 38 16.01 -6.97 4.88
CA MET A 38 14.95 -7.97 4.98
C MET A 38 15.05 -8.75 6.29
N LEU A 39 13.90 -8.99 6.94
CA LEU A 39 13.84 -10.00 7.99
C LEU A 39 13.86 -11.39 7.36
N HIS A 40 14.95 -12.13 7.55
CA HIS A 40 15.03 -13.54 7.14
C HIS A 40 14.45 -14.46 8.20
N LEU A 41 13.41 -15.21 7.83
CA LEU A 41 12.83 -16.20 8.73
C LEU A 41 13.83 -17.33 9.01
N THR A 42 14.05 -17.61 10.29
CA THR A 42 14.84 -18.75 10.73
C THR A 42 14.04 -20.05 10.62
N PRO A 43 14.70 -21.23 10.60
CA PRO A 43 13.99 -22.51 10.64
C PRO A 43 13.04 -22.67 11.82
N GLU A 44 13.39 -22.10 12.98
CA GLU A 44 12.53 -22.09 14.18
C GLU A 44 11.26 -21.27 13.95
N GLN A 45 11.39 -20.05 13.42
CA GLN A 45 10.23 -19.20 13.10
C GLN A 45 9.36 -19.81 12.00
N ILE A 46 9.95 -20.50 11.02
CA ILE A 46 9.19 -21.24 10.00
C ILE A 46 8.38 -22.38 10.64
N ALA A 47 8.97 -23.13 11.58
CA ALA A 47 8.27 -24.17 12.31
C ALA A 47 7.13 -23.61 13.19
N GLU A 48 7.29 -22.41 13.76
CA GLU A 48 6.20 -21.71 14.46
C GLU A 48 5.03 -21.40 13.51
N ILE A 49 5.30 -20.89 12.30
CA ILE A 49 4.25 -20.64 11.29
C ILE A 49 3.54 -21.94 10.90
N ASP A 50 4.29 -23.02 10.64
CA ASP A 50 3.72 -24.33 10.31
C ASP A 50 2.76 -24.82 11.41
N ALA A 51 3.20 -24.78 12.67
CA ALA A 51 2.39 -25.19 13.81
C ALA A 51 1.14 -24.30 14.01
N ALA A 52 1.28 -22.99 13.82
CA ALA A 52 0.18 -22.03 13.92
C ALA A 52 -0.88 -22.26 12.82
N VAL A 53 -0.44 -22.50 11.58
CA VAL A 53 -1.31 -22.82 10.44
C VAL A 53 -2.09 -24.11 10.71
N ASP A 54 -1.40 -25.18 11.12
CA ASP A 54 -2.04 -26.46 11.41
C ASP A 54 -3.07 -26.34 12.56
N LYS A 55 -2.72 -25.61 13.63
CA LYS A 55 -3.62 -25.34 14.76
C LYS A 55 -4.87 -24.57 14.32
N VAL A 56 -4.70 -23.51 13.53
CA VAL A 56 -5.82 -22.70 13.05
C VAL A 56 -6.74 -23.51 12.14
N ILE A 57 -6.20 -24.29 11.19
CA ILE A 57 -6.99 -25.15 10.31
C ILE A 57 -7.73 -26.22 11.12
N ALA A 58 -7.06 -26.90 12.05
CA ALA A 58 -7.65 -27.94 12.88
C ALA A 58 -8.78 -27.42 13.79
N SER A 59 -8.76 -26.13 14.14
CA SER A 59 -9.83 -25.51 14.94
C SER A 59 -11.18 -25.46 14.23
N GLY A 60 -11.20 -25.50 12.89
CA GLY A 60 -12.41 -25.31 12.08
C GLY A 60 -13.03 -23.91 12.16
N LYS A 61 -12.37 -22.98 12.85
CA LYS A 61 -12.81 -21.59 12.98
C LYS A 61 -12.75 -20.90 11.60
N PRO A 62 -13.79 -20.14 11.19
CA PRO A 62 -13.70 -19.30 10.00
C PRO A 62 -12.49 -18.38 10.08
N LEU A 63 -11.71 -18.28 9.00
CA LEU A 63 -10.40 -17.59 9.06
C LEU A 63 -10.55 -16.11 9.47
N GLN A 64 -11.59 -15.43 9.02
CA GLN A 64 -11.90 -14.05 9.39
C GLN A 64 -12.23 -13.83 10.88
N GLU A 65 -12.49 -14.91 11.64
CA GLU A 65 -12.70 -14.88 13.09
C GLU A 65 -11.43 -15.24 13.88
N VAL A 66 -10.37 -15.70 13.21
CA VAL A 66 -9.08 -16.02 13.84
C VAL A 66 -8.41 -14.74 14.32
N SER A 67 -7.86 -14.81 15.53
CA SER A 67 -7.22 -13.73 16.28
C SER A 67 -5.87 -14.17 16.84
N LEU A 68 -5.08 -13.23 17.36
CA LEU A 68 -3.77 -13.50 17.98
C LEU A 68 -3.85 -14.47 19.19
N ALA A 69 -5.04 -14.70 19.77
CA ALA A 69 -5.22 -15.65 20.87
C ALA A 69 -5.36 -17.11 20.40
N ASP A 70 -5.56 -17.35 19.10
CA ASP A 70 -5.85 -18.69 18.58
C ASP A 70 -4.57 -19.48 18.23
N PHE A 71 -3.40 -18.83 18.19
CA PHE A 71 -2.10 -19.42 17.87
C PHE A 71 -0.98 -18.75 18.67
N GLU A 72 0.23 -19.29 18.58
CA GLU A 72 1.42 -18.75 19.25
C GLU A 72 2.57 -18.69 18.25
N LEU A 73 3.32 -17.58 18.27
CA LEU A 73 4.58 -17.42 17.54
C LEU A 73 5.65 -16.88 18.52
N PRO A 74 6.19 -17.73 19.42
CA PRO A 74 7.04 -17.30 20.52
C PRO A 74 8.23 -16.42 20.13
N THR A 75 8.88 -16.71 19.01
CA THR A 75 10.06 -15.98 18.53
C THR A 75 9.76 -15.07 17.34
N LEU A 76 8.65 -15.27 16.62
CA LEU A 76 8.30 -14.45 15.44
C LEU A 76 7.33 -13.29 15.73
N SER A 77 6.54 -13.33 16.80
CA SER A 77 5.54 -12.28 17.08
C SER A 77 6.16 -10.88 17.21
N LEU A 78 7.25 -10.76 17.98
CA LEU A 78 7.93 -9.47 18.19
C LEU A 78 8.55 -8.91 16.91
N PRO A 79 9.31 -9.70 16.10
CA PRO A 79 9.77 -9.26 14.78
C PRO A 79 8.63 -8.79 13.86
N LEU A 80 7.48 -9.47 13.83
CA LEU A 80 6.34 -9.04 13.00
C LEU A 80 5.78 -7.68 13.45
N ILE A 81 5.70 -7.45 14.77
CA ILE A 81 5.27 -6.15 15.32
C ILE A 81 6.26 -5.06 14.93
N ASP A 82 7.57 -5.32 15.01
CA ASP A 82 8.61 -4.36 14.63
C ASP A 82 8.54 -4.00 13.13
N LEU A 83 8.33 -4.96 12.24
CA LEU A 83 8.08 -4.69 10.81
C LEU A 83 6.87 -3.76 10.61
N GLY A 84 5.80 -3.98 11.38
CA GLY A 84 4.65 -3.08 11.39
C GLY A 84 5.01 -1.66 11.81
N GLN A 85 5.83 -1.51 12.87
CA GLN A 85 6.30 -0.20 13.35
C GLN A 85 7.22 0.50 12.34
N GLN A 86 8.14 -0.22 11.70
CA GLN A 86 9.02 0.33 10.67
C GLN A 86 8.24 0.80 9.44
N ALA A 87 7.20 0.06 9.04
CA ALA A 87 6.29 0.50 7.99
C ALA A 87 5.48 1.74 8.40
N GLN A 88 4.89 1.79 9.60
CA GLN A 88 4.01 2.89 10.04
C GLN A 88 4.75 4.19 10.38
N HIS A 89 5.87 4.07 11.09
CA HIS A 89 6.54 5.18 11.79
C HIS A 89 8.04 5.29 11.45
N GLY A 90 8.61 4.26 10.83
CA GLY A 90 9.98 4.27 10.32
C GLY A 90 10.03 4.71 8.86
N ARG A 91 10.75 3.93 8.04
CA ARG A 91 11.00 4.23 6.63
C ARG A 91 9.80 4.10 5.69
N GLY A 92 8.64 3.68 6.19
CA GLY A 92 7.44 3.55 5.35
C GLY A 92 7.31 2.20 4.66
N TRP A 93 8.29 1.30 4.80
CA TRP A 93 8.27 -0.03 4.23
C TRP A 93 9.03 -1.04 5.09
N SER A 94 8.73 -2.32 4.90
CA SER A 94 9.38 -3.45 5.54
C SER A 94 9.31 -4.68 4.65
N LEU A 95 10.35 -5.51 4.70
CA LEU A 95 10.49 -6.72 3.90
C LEU A 95 10.77 -7.90 4.82
N LEU A 96 10.18 -9.05 4.49
CA LEU A 96 10.41 -10.32 5.16
C LEU A 96 10.60 -11.39 4.10
N ARG A 97 11.56 -12.28 4.29
CA ARG A 97 11.87 -13.39 3.38
C ARG A 97 11.70 -14.74 4.05
N GLY A 98 11.14 -15.68 3.31
CA GLY A 98 11.19 -17.10 3.64
C GLY A 98 9.89 -17.71 4.17
N VAL A 99 8.73 -17.07 3.95
CA VAL A 99 7.45 -17.74 4.21
C VAL A 99 7.37 -18.96 3.29
N PRO A 100 7.12 -20.17 3.81
CA PRO A 100 7.28 -21.42 3.05
C PRO A 100 6.10 -21.72 2.11
N VAL A 101 5.66 -20.74 1.32
CA VAL A 101 4.44 -20.79 0.50
C VAL A 101 4.38 -21.97 -0.46
N GLN A 102 5.51 -22.43 -0.97
CA GLN A 102 5.58 -23.57 -1.90
C GLN A 102 5.26 -24.92 -1.23
N ARG A 103 5.43 -25.04 0.10
CA ARG A 103 5.04 -26.24 0.87
C ARG A 103 3.54 -26.25 1.21
N TYR A 104 2.88 -25.11 1.08
CA TYR A 104 1.52 -24.91 1.53
C TYR A 104 0.50 -25.12 0.42
N SER A 105 -0.58 -25.83 0.75
CA SER A 105 -1.83 -25.73 0.00
C SER A 105 -2.34 -24.29 0.01
N ARG A 106 -3.26 -23.94 -0.91
CA ARG A 106 -3.82 -22.60 -0.95
C ARG A 106 -4.51 -22.17 0.35
N GLN A 107 -5.22 -23.09 1.01
CA GLN A 107 -5.81 -22.83 2.33
C GLN A 107 -4.74 -22.49 3.38
N GLN A 108 -3.61 -23.22 3.38
CA GLN A 108 -2.48 -22.95 4.28
C GLN A 108 -1.79 -21.61 3.94
N GLN A 109 -1.65 -21.26 2.65
CA GLN A 109 -1.09 -19.97 2.24
C GLN A 109 -1.93 -18.79 2.75
N LEU A 110 -3.26 -18.86 2.60
CA LEU A 110 -4.19 -17.85 3.12
C LEU A 110 -4.16 -17.78 4.65
N THR A 111 -4.09 -18.94 5.30
CA THR A 111 -4.03 -19.03 6.77
C THR A 111 -2.74 -18.42 7.32
N ALA A 112 -1.59 -18.77 6.72
CA ALA A 112 -0.31 -18.17 7.08
C ALA A 112 -0.33 -16.65 6.89
N TRP A 113 -0.85 -16.19 5.74
CA TRP A 113 -0.92 -14.77 5.45
C TRP A 113 -1.81 -14.00 6.43
N TRP A 114 -2.93 -14.59 6.84
CA TRP A 114 -3.80 -14.04 7.86
C TRP A 114 -3.12 -13.96 9.23
N ILE A 115 -2.48 -15.05 9.67
CA ILE A 115 -1.72 -15.13 10.94
C ILE A 115 -0.67 -14.02 11.02
N LEU A 116 0.13 -13.84 9.97
CA LEU A 116 1.13 -12.78 9.89
C LEU A 116 0.45 -11.40 9.98
N GLY A 117 -0.58 -11.19 9.16
CA GLY A 117 -1.32 -9.93 9.07
C GLY A 117 -1.95 -9.42 10.37
N LEU A 118 -2.41 -10.34 11.23
CA LEU A 118 -3.00 -10.01 12.53
C LEU A 118 -2.06 -9.23 13.47
N HIS A 119 -0.74 -9.33 13.28
CA HIS A 119 0.25 -8.59 14.07
C HIS A 119 0.32 -7.11 13.69
N TRP A 120 -0.16 -6.73 12.51
CA TRP A 120 -0.11 -5.36 12.01
C TRP A 120 -1.41 -4.59 12.25
N GLY A 121 -2.51 -5.29 12.55
CA GLY A 121 -3.80 -4.67 12.84
C GLY A 121 -4.99 -5.46 12.29
N ARG A 122 -6.10 -4.75 12.09
CA ARG A 122 -7.34 -5.32 11.58
C ARG A 122 -7.34 -5.33 10.06
N ALA A 123 -7.54 -6.50 9.44
CA ALA A 123 -7.75 -6.59 8.00
C ALA A 123 -9.04 -5.85 7.59
N VAL A 124 -8.99 -5.17 6.44
CA VAL A 124 -10.13 -4.40 5.91
C VAL A 124 -10.52 -4.85 4.49
N PRO A 125 -11.80 -4.74 4.11
CA PRO A 125 -12.27 -5.15 2.79
C PRO A 125 -11.59 -4.41 1.63
N GLN A 126 -11.21 -5.12 0.59
CA GLN A 126 -10.35 -4.59 -0.47
C GLN A 126 -11.05 -4.23 -1.79
N ASN A 127 -12.33 -4.58 -1.91
CA ASN A 127 -13.11 -4.40 -3.13
C ASN A 127 -14.62 -4.43 -2.83
N ALA A 128 -15.44 -4.20 -3.86
CA ALA A 128 -16.89 -4.26 -3.79
C ALA A 128 -17.48 -5.59 -3.28
N LYS A 129 -16.76 -6.71 -3.42
CA LYS A 129 -17.18 -8.03 -2.96
C LYS A 129 -16.87 -8.28 -1.46
N GLY A 130 -16.19 -7.35 -0.80
CA GLY A 130 -15.85 -7.48 0.62
C GLY A 130 -14.62 -8.34 0.90
N HIS A 131 -13.81 -8.71 -0.10
CA HIS A 131 -12.69 -9.64 0.10
C HIS A 131 -11.67 -9.09 1.11
N LEU A 132 -11.34 -9.88 2.14
CA LEU A 132 -10.32 -9.49 3.12
C LEU A 132 -8.90 -9.83 2.68
N ILE A 133 -8.73 -10.87 1.88
CA ILE A 133 -7.48 -11.17 1.16
C ILE A 133 -7.75 -11.05 -0.33
N GLY A 134 -6.97 -10.20 -1.01
CA GLY A 134 -7.07 -10.00 -2.45
C GLY A 134 -6.06 -10.88 -3.19
N HIS A 135 -6.49 -11.55 -4.25
CA HIS A 135 -5.57 -12.22 -5.17
C HIS A 135 -5.11 -11.24 -6.25
N ILE A 136 -3.79 -11.06 -6.36
CA ILE A 136 -3.15 -10.16 -7.33
C ILE A 136 -2.48 -11.01 -8.40
N LYS A 137 -3.12 -11.09 -9.56
CA LYS A 137 -2.67 -11.85 -10.74
C LYS A 137 -3.35 -11.35 -12.00
N ASP A 138 -2.81 -11.69 -13.17
CA ASP A 138 -3.48 -11.40 -14.43
C ASP A 138 -4.76 -12.25 -14.56
N LEU A 139 -5.90 -11.57 -14.76
CA LEU A 139 -7.20 -12.19 -15.03
C LEU A 139 -7.66 -11.95 -16.47
N GLY A 140 -6.79 -11.42 -17.34
CA GLY A 140 -7.10 -11.10 -18.73
C GLY A 140 -8.04 -9.91 -18.89
N ARG A 141 -8.14 -9.03 -17.87
CA ARG A 141 -8.96 -7.82 -17.96
C ARG A 141 -8.29 -6.77 -18.85
N ASP A 142 -9.11 -5.96 -19.51
CA ASP A 142 -8.61 -4.88 -20.36
C ASP A 142 -8.04 -3.73 -19.48
N PRO A 143 -6.73 -3.43 -19.56
CA PRO A 143 -6.14 -2.32 -18.82
C PRO A 143 -6.63 -0.94 -19.31
N ALA A 144 -7.23 -0.84 -20.50
CA ALA A 144 -7.77 0.41 -21.04
C ALA A 144 -9.19 0.73 -20.53
N ASP A 145 -9.90 -0.24 -19.93
CA ASP A 145 -11.21 0.01 -19.31
C ASP A 145 -11.03 0.90 -18.06
N PRO A 146 -11.71 2.07 -17.98
CA PRO A 146 -11.58 3.00 -16.86
C PRO A 146 -11.96 2.42 -15.49
N ASN A 147 -12.75 1.35 -15.46
CA ASN A 147 -13.16 0.67 -14.23
C ASN A 147 -12.23 -0.49 -13.87
N THR A 148 -11.32 -0.91 -14.75
CA THR A 148 -10.35 -1.96 -14.45
C THR A 148 -9.39 -1.51 -13.34
N ARG A 149 -9.20 -2.42 -12.37
CA ARG A 149 -8.12 -2.33 -11.38
C ARG A 149 -6.90 -3.02 -11.97
N LEU A 150 -5.77 -2.30 -12.10
CA LEU A 150 -4.56 -2.78 -12.80
C LEU A 150 -3.93 -4.02 -12.16
N TYR A 151 -4.22 -4.30 -10.89
CA TYR A 151 -3.75 -5.51 -10.23
C TYR A 151 -4.28 -6.81 -10.88
N ALA A 152 -5.39 -6.72 -11.64
CA ALA A 152 -6.03 -7.83 -12.34
C ALA A 152 -5.57 -7.97 -13.81
N THR A 153 -4.48 -7.30 -14.18
CA THR A 153 -3.88 -7.31 -15.53
C THR A 153 -2.37 -7.54 -15.45
N ASN A 154 -1.73 -7.76 -16.59
CA ASN A 154 -0.27 -7.84 -16.73
C ASN A 154 0.45 -6.52 -17.05
N ALA A 155 -0.30 -5.42 -17.26
CA ALA A 155 0.25 -4.10 -17.58
C ALA A 155 1.03 -3.51 -16.39
N ALA A 156 1.96 -2.59 -16.62
CA ALA A 156 2.60 -1.90 -15.50
C ALA A 156 1.54 -1.17 -14.63
N GLN A 157 1.73 -1.21 -13.31
CA GLN A 157 0.95 -0.39 -12.38
C GLN A 157 1.84 0.78 -11.94
N PRO A 158 1.54 2.01 -12.40
CA PRO A 158 2.35 3.20 -12.11
C PRO A 158 2.51 3.48 -10.62
N TRP A 159 3.41 4.40 -10.27
CA TRP A 159 3.63 4.83 -8.89
C TRP A 159 2.36 5.34 -8.25
N HIS A 160 1.96 4.72 -7.13
CA HIS A 160 0.73 5.08 -6.45
C HIS A 160 0.74 4.70 -4.96
N ASN A 161 -0.21 5.28 -4.23
CA ASN A 161 -0.74 4.74 -2.99
C ASN A 161 -1.97 3.88 -3.31
N ASP A 162 -2.17 2.78 -2.59
CA ASP A 162 -3.32 1.90 -2.79
C ASP A 162 -4.60 2.53 -2.21
N GLY A 163 -5.73 1.83 -2.33
CA GLY A 163 -7.04 2.24 -1.83
C GLY A 163 -7.16 2.39 -0.29
N PRO A 164 -8.37 2.24 0.31
CA PRO A 164 -8.66 2.54 1.72
C PRO A 164 -7.89 1.64 2.71
N ALA A 165 -6.61 1.91 2.92
CA ALA A 165 -5.73 1.16 3.82
C ALA A 165 -4.69 2.07 4.44
N ASP A 166 -4.32 1.77 5.69
CA ASP A 166 -3.18 2.41 6.35
C ASP A 166 -1.88 1.68 5.99
N LEU A 167 -1.94 0.35 6.04
CA LEU A 167 -0.88 -0.54 5.62
C LEU A 167 -1.31 -1.44 4.47
N VAL A 168 -0.40 -1.65 3.52
CA VAL A 168 -0.59 -2.54 2.37
C VAL A 168 0.47 -3.63 2.43
N GLY A 169 0.03 -4.86 2.68
CA GLY A 169 0.87 -6.05 2.67
C GLY A 169 0.71 -6.83 1.37
N LEU A 170 1.82 -7.39 0.86
CA LEU A 170 1.79 -8.42 -0.18
C LEU A 170 2.61 -9.62 0.26
N LEU A 171 2.11 -10.83 0.00
CA LEU A 171 2.84 -12.09 0.07
C LEU A 171 2.96 -12.68 -1.34
N CYS A 172 4.18 -12.94 -1.79
CA CYS A 172 4.43 -13.58 -3.08
C CYS A 172 4.26 -15.09 -2.99
N LEU A 173 3.32 -15.65 -3.77
CA LEU A 173 3.13 -17.10 -3.90
C LEU A 173 3.95 -17.64 -5.08
N SER A 174 3.97 -16.88 -6.17
CA SER A 174 4.72 -17.15 -7.39
C SER A 174 5.01 -15.86 -8.15
N ASP A 175 6.16 -15.82 -8.81
CA ASP A 175 6.57 -14.78 -9.74
C ASP A 175 6.12 -15.10 -11.18
N GLY A 176 6.18 -14.08 -12.05
CA GLY A 176 5.93 -14.25 -13.48
C GLY A 176 7.19 -14.74 -14.20
N ALA A 177 7.05 -15.16 -15.46
CA ALA A 177 8.18 -15.60 -16.27
C ALA A 177 9.16 -14.45 -16.60
N GLU A 178 8.64 -13.24 -16.82
CA GLU A 178 9.43 -12.04 -17.13
C GLU A 178 8.85 -10.81 -16.42
N GLY A 179 9.71 -9.91 -15.94
CA GLY A 179 9.32 -8.61 -15.38
C GLY A 179 8.57 -8.69 -14.05
N GLY A 180 7.71 -7.70 -13.78
CA GLY A 180 6.86 -7.67 -12.59
C GLY A 180 7.58 -7.24 -11.31
N GLU A 181 8.69 -6.51 -11.44
CA GLU A 181 9.42 -5.96 -10.32
C GLU A 181 8.51 -5.08 -9.44
N SER A 182 8.67 -5.20 -8.13
CA SER A 182 8.04 -4.32 -7.15
C SER A 182 8.95 -3.14 -6.91
N GLY A 183 8.40 -1.93 -6.91
CA GLY A 183 9.14 -0.71 -6.65
C GLY A 183 8.60 0.02 -5.43
N TRP A 184 9.49 0.72 -4.71
CA TRP A 184 9.17 1.56 -3.55
C TRP A 184 9.84 2.92 -3.68
N SER A 185 9.13 3.97 -3.32
CA SER A 185 9.67 5.33 -3.28
C SER A 185 9.09 6.09 -2.09
N SER A 186 9.93 6.80 -1.34
CA SER A 186 9.45 7.68 -0.28
C SER A 186 8.64 8.83 -0.87
N SER A 187 7.36 8.91 -0.54
CA SER A 187 6.52 10.04 -0.94
C SER A 187 6.97 11.34 -0.26
N VAL A 188 7.66 11.23 0.88
CA VAL A 188 8.22 12.35 1.66
C VAL A 188 9.46 12.91 0.97
N SER A 189 10.33 12.05 0.43
CA SER A 189 11.48 12.47 -0.36
C SER A 189 11.07 13.07 -1.70
N VAL A 190 10.06 12.50 -2.37
CA VAL A 190 9.45 13.10 -3.55
C VAL A 190 8.89 14.49 -3.22
N HIS A 191 8.12 14.63 -2.13
CA HIS A 191 7.65 15.92 -1.64
C HIS A 191 8.80 16.91 -1.42
N ASN A 192 9.85 16.51 -0.71
CA ASN A 192 10.99 17.37 -0.41
C ASN A 192 11.69 17.86 -1.67
N GLU A 193 11.83 16.99 -2.67
CA GLU A 193 12.48 17.32 -3.93
C GLU A 193 11.62 18.24 -4.81
N ILE A 194 10.29 18.04 -4.83
CA ILE A 194 9.35 18.98 -5.46
C ILE A 194 9.42 20.35 -4.77
N LEU A 195 9.37 20.38 -3.44
CA LEU A 195 9.46 21.62 -2.67
C LEU A 195 10.77 22.37 -2.96
N ARG A 196 11.88 21.65 -3.12
CA ARG A 196 13.20 22.22 -3.41
C ARG A 196 13.31 22.77 -4.83
N THR A 197 12.77 22.06 -5.81
CA THR A 197 13.00 22.36 -7.25
C THR A 197 11.87 23.15 -7.90
N ALA A 198 10.64 22.97 -7.42
CA ALA A 198 9.43 23.59 -7.95
C ALA A 198 8.43 23.88 -6.82
N PRO A 199 8.74 24.80 -5.87
CA PRO A 199 7.89 25.06 -4.71
C PRO A 199 6.45 25.46 -5.06
N HIS A 200 6.25 26.15 -6.19
CA HIS A 200 4.91 26.47 -6.70
C HIS A 200 4.08 25.20 -7.00
N LEU A 201 4.69 24.13 -7.51
CA LEU A 201 4.01 22.85 -7.73
C LEU A 201 3.73 22.11 -6.42
N ALA A 202 4.55 22.30 -5.38
CA ALA A 202 4.24 21.78 -4.04
C ALA A 202 2.95 22.39 -3.48
N HIS A 203 2.74 23.70 -3.70
CA HIS A 203 1.46 24.36 -3.37
C HIS A 203 0.29 23.78 -4.18
N VAL A 204 0.46 23.61 -5.50
CA VAL A 204 -0.56 22.99 -6.36
C VAL A 204 -0.93 21.59 -5.88
N LEU A 205 0.04 20.77 -5.44
CA LEU A 205 -0.20 19.43 -4.90
C LEU A 205 -0.91 19.44 -3.53
N ALA A 206 -0.85 20.54 -2.78
CA ALA A 206 -1.55 20.71 -1.51
C ALA A 206 -2.95 21.33 -1.66
N ASP A 207 -3.31 21.82 -2.85
CA ASP A 207 -4.61 22.39 -3.17
C ASP A 207 -5.65 21.29 -3.51
N SER A 208 -6.80 21.68 -4.08
CA SER A 208 -7.92 20.80 -4.42
C SER A 208 -7.62 19.88 -5.59
N TRP A 209 -7.56 18.56 -5.33
CA TRP A 209 -7.52 17.51 -6.35
C TRP A 209 -8.76 16.62 -6.25
N PHE A 210 -9.18 16.00 -7.36
CA PHE A 210 -10.40 15.19 -7.40
C PHE A 210 -10.08 13.76 -7.82
N PHE A 211 -10.45 12.80 -6.98
CA PHE A 211 -10.15 11.39 -7.13
C PHE A 211 -11.40 10.61 -7.55
N ASP A 212 -11.30 9.80 -8.61
CA ASP A 212 -12.43 9.00 -9.13
C ASP A 212 -12.71 7.75 -8.26
N ARG A 213 -13.96 7.31 -8.16
CA ARG A 213 -14.33 6.09 -7.41
C ARG A 213 -14.30 4.80 -8.24
N LYS A 214 -14.00 4.87 -9.54
CA LYS A 214 -14.03 3.78 -10.53
C LYS A 214 -15.32 2.96 -10.50
N GLY A 215 -16.45 3.64 -10.32
CA GLY A 215 -17.77 3.01 -10.24
C GLY A 215 -18.13 2.43 -8.87
N GLU A 216 -17.20 2.35 -7.92
CA GLU A 216 -17.46 1.94 -6.54
C GLU A 216 -17.99 3.11 -5.70
N VAL A 217 -19.21 3.56 -6.03
CA VAL A 217 -19.83 4.76 -5.44
C VAL A 217 -20.70 4.37 -4.25
N PRO A 218 -20.36 4.78 -3.01
CA PRO A 218 -21.23 4.57 -1.87
C PRO A 218 -22.56 5.33 -2.01
N ALA A 219 -23.61 4.83 -1.35
CA ALA A 219 -24.92 5.48 -1.35
C ALA A 219 -24.82 6.95 -0.89
N GLY A 220 -25.40 7.86 -1.66
CA GLY A 220 -25.42 9.30 -1.37
C GLY A 220 -24.11 10.04 -1.65
N LYS A 221 -23.08 9.38 -2.20
CA LYS A 221 -21.82 10.01 -2.60
C LYS A 221 -21.76 10.30 -4.10
N LYS A 222 -20.91 11.24 -4.49
CA LYS A 222 -20.57 11.50 -5.89
C LYS A 222 -19.63 10.40 -6.42
N PRO A 223 -19.55 10.20 -7.76
CA PRO A 223 -18.61 9.24 -8.37
C PRO A 223 -17.13 9.65 -8.28
N PHE A 224 -16.85 10.78 -7.63
CA PHE A 224 -15.54 11.30 -7.30
C PHE A 224 -15.60 11.99 -5.93
N PHE A 225 -14.45 12.33 -5.36
CA PHE A 225 -14.34 13.14 -4.14
C PHE A 225 -13.10 14.02 -4.21
N GLU A 226 -13.10 15.12 -3.46
CA GLU A 226 -11.93 15.99 -3.34
C GLU A 226 -10.96 15.39 -2.30
N ILE A 227 -9.67 15.39 -2.60
CA ILE A 227 -8.58 15.07 -1.68
C ILE A 227 -7.27 15.63 -2.25
N PRO A 228 -6.54 16.51 -1.53
CA PRO A 228 -5.21 16.96 -1.96
C PRO A 228 -4.22 15.80 -2.13
N VAL A 229 -3.17 16.01 -2.90
CA VAL A 229 -2.04 15.06 -2.94
C VAL A 229 -1.22 15.16 -1.66
N PHE A 230 -0.81 16.38 -1.29
CA PHE A 230 -0.08 16.66 -0.05
C PHE A 230 -1.02 17.12 1.04
N ASN A 231 -1.15 16.29 2.09
CA ASN A 231 -2.04 16.58 3.20
C ASN A 231 -1.22 16.84 4.46
N TYR A 232 -1.10 18.11 4.85
CA TYR A 232 -0.52 18.50 6.13
C TYR A 232 -1.61 18.53 7.20
N HIS A 233 -1.49 17.69 8.23
CA HIS A 233 -2.48 17.62 9.29
C HIS A 233 -1.85 17.26 10.63
N LYS A 234 -2.08 18.09 11.65
CA LYS A 234 -1.65 17.86 13.05
C LYS A 234 -0.18 17.40 13.17
N GLY A 235 0.72 18.05 12.43
CA GLY A 235 2.15 17.73 12.46
C GLY A 235 2.56 16.53 11.60
N TYR A 236 1.71 16.02 10.71
CA TYR A 236 2.07 14.97 9.76
C TYR A 236 1.88 15.42 8.32
N LEU A 237 2.73 14.92 7.42
CA LEU A 237 2.47 14.87 5.99
C LEU A 237 1.98 13.47 5.65
N SER A 238 0.81 13.38 5.03
CA SER A 238 0.33 12.18 4.34
C SER A 238 0.19 12.48 2.86
N VAL A 239 0.62 11.53 2.02
CA VAL A 239 0.50 11.65 0.57
C VAL A 239 -0.57 10.70 0.06
N ASN A 240 -1.46 11.20 -0.80
CA ASN A 240 -2.37 10.38 -1.58
C ASN A 240 -2.09 10.64 -3.06
N TYR A 241 -1.53 9.66 -3.75
CA TYR A 241 -1.18 9.82 -5.14
C TYR A 241 -1.57 8.61 -5.99
N SER A 242 -2.34 8.88 -7.05
CA SER A 242 -2.46 8.01 -8.20
C SER A 242 -2.93 8.85 -9.39
N ASP A 243 -2.01 9.17 -10.30
CA ASP A 243 -2.27 10.03 -11.46
C ASP A 243 -3.47 9.55 -12.31
N ASN A 244 -3.61 8.24 -12.49
CA ASN A 244 -4.71 7.64 -13.22
C ASN A 244 -6.08 8.02 -12.63
N TYR A 245 -6.21 8.14 -11.31
CA TYR A 245 -7.48 8.49 -10.68
C TYR A 245 -7.80 9.97 -10.81
N TYR A 246 -6.77 10.83 -10.77
CA TYR A 246 -6.92 12.26 -11.05
C TYR A 246 -7.32 12.50 -12.51
N HIS A 247 -6.71 11.80 -13.45
CA HIS A 247 -7.10 11.84 -14.86
C HIS A 247 -8.52 11.30 -15.10
N LEU A 248 -8.87 10.16 -14.49
CA LEU A 248 -10.21 9.58 -14.64
C LEU A 248 -11.31 10.48 -14.10
N SER A 249 -11.06 11.23 -13.04
CA SER A 249 -12.05 12.17 -12.48
C SER A 249 -12.57 13.18 -13.51
N GLN A 250 -11.74 13.50 -14.51
CA GLN A 250 -12.08 14.46 -15.58
C GLN A 250 -13.21 13.97 -16.48
N ARG A 251 -13.61 12.69 -16.42
CA ARG A 251 -14.81 12.20 -17.13
C ARG A 251 -16.11 12.79 -16.57
N HIS A 252 -16.10 13.31 -15.34
CA HIS A 252 -17.26 13.94 -14.70
C HIS A 252 -17.27 15.44 -14.98
N ALA A 253 -18.37 15.96 -15.55
CA ALA A 253 -18.46 17.37 -15.94
C ALA A 253 -18.35 18.35 -14.75
N GLU A 254 -18.75 17.92 -13.56
CA GLU A 254 -18.69 18.71 -12.32
C GLU A 254 -17.27 18.91 -11.77
N VAL A 255 -16.31 18.09 -12.19
CA VAL A 255 -14.92 18.18 -11.71
C VAL A 255 -14.21 19.35 -12.40
N PRO A 256 -13.56 20.26 -11.65
CA PRO A 256 -12.69 21.29 -12.20
C PRO A 256 -11.64 20.71 -13.16
N ARG A 257 -11.43 21.41 -14.28
CA ARG A 257 -10.48 20.95 -15.30
C ARG A 257 -9.05 21.06 -14.80
N LEU A 258 -8.25 20.02 -15.02
CA LEU A 258 -6.81 20.08 -14.76
C LEU A 258 -6.15 21.14 -15.65
N GLY A 259 -5.52 22.12 -15.02
CA GLY A 259 -4.72 23.16 -15.69
C GLY A 259 -3.28 22.71 -16.00
N PRO A 260 -2.47 23.57 -16.66
CA PRO A 260 -1.08 23.26 -16.98
C PRO A 260 -0.24 22.86 -15.76
N ASP A 261 -0.38 23.57 -14.64
CA ASP A 261 0.39 23.30 -13.42
C ASP A 261 0.02 21.95 -12.77
N HIS A 262 -1.22 21.49 -12.90
CA HIS A 262 -1.60 20.15 -12.43
C HIS A 262 -0.87 19.07 -13.23
N HIS A 263 -0.82 19.22 -14.56
CA HIS A 263 -0.10 18.28 -15.42
C HIS A 263 1.41 18.32 -15.17
N ALA A 264 1.98 19.52 -14.97
CA ALA A 264 3.39 19.68 -14.60
C ALA A 264 3.70 19.03 -13.25
N ALA A 265 2.82 19.18 -12.26
CA ALA A 265 2.96 18.57 -10.95
C ALA A 265 2.94 17.03 -11.01
N MET A 266 1.99 16.42 -11.72
CA MET A 266 1.96 14.96 -11.91
C MET A 266 3.18 14.46 -12.68
N ALA A 267 3.59 15.17 -13.73
CA ALA A 267 4.76 14.80 -14.52
C ALA A 267 6.04 14.80 -13.66
N LEU A 268 6.26 15.86 -12.87
CA LEU A 268 7.39 15.96 -11.96
C LEU A 268 7.33 14.89 -10.86
N PHE A 269 6.15 14.67 -10.27
CA PHE A 269 5.96 13.65 -9.24
C PHE A 269 6.31 12.25 -9.78
N ASN A 270 5.77 11.88 -10.94
CA ASN A 270 6.05 10.60 -11.59
C ASN A 270 7.53 10.45 -11.96
N GLN A 271 8.16 11.51 -12.47
CA GLN A 271 9.59 11.54 -12.80
C GLN A 271 10.43 11.26 -11.57
N LEU A 272 10.17 11.96 -10.46
CA LEU A 272 10.92 11.83 -9.22
C LEU A 272 10.71 10.46 -8.58
N ALA A 273 9.46 10.00 -8.47
CA ALA A 273 9.14 8.69 -7.91
C ALA A 273 9.75 7.55 -8.74
N SER A 274 9.94 7.73 -10.04
CA SER A 274 10.58 6.74 -10.93
C SER A 274 12.09 6.83 -10.97
N SER A 275 12.69 7.88 -10.40
CA SER A 275 14.12 8.14 -10.49
C SER A 275 14.92 7.08 -9.72
N PRO A 276 16.08 6.62 -10.23
CA PRO A 276 16.92 5.67 -9.50
C PRO A 276 17.46 6.25 -8.19
N GLU A 277 17.49 7.57 -8.04
CA GLU A 277 17.89 8.24 -6.81
C GLU A 277 16.84 8.12 -5.70
N LEU A 278 15.55 8.08 -6.04
CA LEU A 278 14.44 8.09 -5.08
C LEU A 278 13.62 6.80 -5.06
N SER A 279 14.03 5.77 -5.80
CA SER A 279 13.31 4.50 -5.85
C SER A 279 14.20 3.28 -5.69
N LEU A 280 13.65 2.30 -4.99
CA LEU A 280 14.17 0.94 -4.88
C LEU A 280 13.31 0.05 -5.78
N ARG A 281 13.92 -0.97 -6.38
CA ARG A 281 13.22 -1.98 -7.19
C ARG A 281 13.76 -3.37 -6.86
N HIS A 282 12.86 -4.35 -6.76
CA HIS A 282 13.20 -5.74 -6.47
C HIS A 282 12.14 -6.69 -7.00
N ILE A 283 12.55 -7.88 -7.44
CA ILE A 283 11.62 -8.95 -7.80
C ILE A 283 11.35 -9.76 -6.54
N LEU A 284 10.12 -9.67 -6.02
CA LEU A 284 9.70 -10.49 -4.88
C LEU A 284 9.73 -11.97 -5.25
N GLN A 285 10.45 -12.75 -4.47
CA GLN A 285 10.53 -14.20 -4.63
C GLN A 285 9.36 -14.90 -3.92
N PRO A 286 8.99 -16.13 -4.32
CA PRO A 286 8.01 -16.91 -3.57
C PRO A 286 8.38 -17.00 -2.08
N GLY A 287 7.47 -16.53 -1.22
CA GLY A 287 7.68 -16.45 0.23
C GLY A 287 8.16 -15.09 0.74
N ASP A 288 8.49 -14.16 -0.14
CA ASP A 288 8.76 -12.77 0.23
C ASP A 288 7.45 -12.05 0.58
N VAL A 289 7.55 -11.22 1.61
CA VAL A 289 6.51 -10.32 2.09
C VAL A 289 7.01 -8.89 1.98
N GLN A 290 6.19 -8.00 1.44
CA GLN A 290 6.35 -6.56 1.63
C GLN A 290 5.20 -6.00 2.47
N LEU A 291 5.51 -5.00 3.28
CA LEU A 291 4.53 -4.23 4.05
C LEU A 291 4.85 -2.74 3.90
N LEU A 292 3.87 -1.95 3.48
CA LEU A 292 4.04 -0.53 3.17
C LEU A 292 3.07 0.35 3.95
N SER A 293 3.55 1.51 4.41
CA SER A 293 2.67 2.62 4.79
C SER A 293 2.11 3.27 3.54
N ASN A 294 0.78 3.27 3.44
CA ASN A 294 0.07 3.88 2.35
C ASN A 294 0.13 5.42 2.39
N HIS A 295 0.64 6.00 3.49
CA HIS A 295 0.70 7.46 3.70
C HIS A 295 2.07 8.06 3.37
N THR A 296 3.14 7.25 3.43
CA THR A 296 4.54 7.71 3.27
C THR A 296 5.36 6.95 2.22
N CYS A 297 4.83 5.85 1.69
CA CYS A 297 5.50 5.06 0.65
C CYS A 297 4.60 4.93 -0.57
N LEU A 298 5.15 5.30 -1.72
CA LEU A 298 4.60 4.96 -3.03
C LEU A 298 5.06 3.55 -3.39
N HIS A 299 4.28 2.87 -4.22
CA HIS A 299 4.69 1.61 -4.80
C HIS A 299 4.35 1.51 -6.28
N TYR A 300 5.10 0.62 -6.93
CA TYR A 300 5.06 0.38 -8.36
C TYR A 300 5.10 -1.11 -8.64
N ARG A 301 4.50 -1.51 -9.76
CA ARG A 301 4.71 -2.84 -10.34
C ARG A 301 5.09 -2.71 -11.80
N GLY A 302 6.19 -3.35 -12.19
CA GLY A 302 6.57 -3.54 -13.58
C GLY A 302 5.49 -4.26 -14.39
N ALA A 303 5.48 -4.06 -15.70
CA ALA A 303 4.77 -4.95 -16.59
C ALA A 303 5.39 -6.35 -16.49
N PHE A 304 4.60 -7.40 -16.66
CA PHE A 304 5.11 -8.77 -16.59
C PHE A 304 4.48 -9.66 -17.66
N ARG A 305 5.07 -10.84 -17.83
CA ARG A 305 4.51 -11.91 -18.66
C ARG A 305 4.53 -13.21 -17.88
N ASP A 306 3.44 -13.96 -18.02
CA ASP A 306 3.31 -15.31 -17.47
C ASP A 306 3.67 -16.36 -18.54
N SER A 307 4.09 -17.53 -18.08
CA SER A 307 4.17 -18.77 -18.86
C SER A 307 3.27 -19.85 -18.23
N PRO A 308 3.05 -21.00 -18.90
CA PRO A 308 2.32 -22.11 -18.28
C PRO A 308 2.91 -22.58 -16.94
N GLU A 309 4.22 -22.46 -16.76
CA GLU A 309 4.97 -22.87 -15.57
C GLU A 309 5.11 -21.75 -14.53
N HIS A 310 5.13 -20.48 -14.96
CA HIS A 310 5.35 -19.30 -14.11
C HIS A 310 4.21 -18.30 -14.30
N THR A 311 3.22 -18.38 -13.40
CA THR A 311 2.13 -17.39 -13.33
C THR A 311 2.28 -16.54 -12.09
N ARG A 312 2.38 -15.22 -12.25
CA ARG A 312 2.56 -14.31 -11.12
C ARG A 312 1.31 -14.31 -10.24
N HIS A 313 1.48 -14.63 -8.95
CA HIS A 313 0.39 -14.65 -7.98
C HIS A 313 0.86 -14.13 -6.62
N LEU A 314 0.31 -12.99 -6.19
CA LEU A 314 0.51 -12.45 -4.86
C LEU A 314 -0.82 -12.43 -4.10
N LEU A 315 -0.76 -12.56 -2.77
CA LEU A 315 -1.88 -12.26 -1.87
C LEU A 315 -1.69 -10.87 -1.28
N ARG A 316 -2.73 -10.03 -1.34
CA ARG A 316 -2.74 -8.71 -0.74
C ARG A 316 -3.55 -8.70 0.54
N LEU A 317 -3.06 -7.97 1.54
CA LEU A 317 -3.79 -7.62 2.75
C LEU A 317 -3.78 -6.11 2.91
N TRP A 318 -4.96 -5.52 3.13
CA TRP A 318 -5.07 -4.15 3.63
C TRP A 318 -5.34 -4.20 5.12
N VAL A 319 -4.60 -3.39 5.88
CA VAL A 319 -4.64 -3.42 7.34
C VAL A 319 -4.87 -2.03 7.89
N SER A 320 -5.74 -1.93 8.89
CA SER A 320 -5.88 -0.75 9.75
C SER A 320 -5.29 -1.06 11.13
N PRO A 321 -4.12 -0.51 11.47
CA PRO A 321 -3.51 -0.69 12.78
C PRO A 321 -4.32 0.05 13.87
N PRO A 322 -4.28 -0.43 15.12
CA PRO A 322 -5.01 0.20 16.23
C PRO A 322 -4.51 1.61 16.55
N ASN A 323 -3.25 1.90 16.24
CA ASN A 323 -2.61 3.19 16.40
C ASN A 323 -1.97 3.60 15.07
N ASP A 324 -2.15 4.85 14.66
CA ASP A 324 -1.48 5.44 13.49
C ASP A 324 -1.59 6.97 13.56
N ARG A 325 -0.99 7.66 12.59
CA ARG A 325 -1.09 9.11 12.40
C ARG A 325 -2.55 9.58 12.27
N PRO A 326 -2.86 10.78 12.80
CA PRO A 326 -4.13 11.43 12.52
C PRO A 326 -4.23 11.78 11.03
N LEU A 327 -5.43 11.69 10.46
CA LEU A 327 -5.72 12.11 9.09
C LEU A 327 -6.77 13.23 9.10
N PRO A 328 -6.71 14.18 8.16
CA PRO A 328 -7.75 15.19 8.01
C PRO A 328 -9.07 14.55 7.56
N GLU A 329 -10.20 15.19 7.88
CA GLU A 329 -11.55 14.65 7.64
C GLU A 329 -11.81 14.23 6.17
N VAL A 330 -11.14 14.88 5.22
CA VAL A 330 -11.20 14.53 3.79
C VAL A 330 -10.80 13.08 3.50
N TYR A 331 -9.91 12.49 4.30
CA TYR A 331 -9.56 11.06 4.17
C TYR A 331 -10.73 10.13 4.49
N SER A 332 -11.78 10.56 5.17
CA SER A 332 -12.97 9.72 5.37
C SER A 332 -13.57 9.24 4.03
N GLU A 333 -13.43 10.04 2.96
CA GLU A 333 -13.91 9.70 1.62
C GLU A 333 -13.16 8.53 0.98
N ILE A 334 -11.87 8.37 1.29
CA ILE A 334 -11.01 7.28 0.82
C ILE A 334 -10.72 6.23 1.88
N MET A 335 -11.08 6.41 3.15
CA MET A 335 -10.76 5.49 4.25
C MET A 335 -12.02 4.84 4.83
N GLY A 336 -12.99 4.50 3.97
CA GLY A 336 -14.18 3.76 4.37
C GLY A 336 -15.12 4.52 5.32
N GLY A 337 -15.08 5.86 5.31
CA GLY A 337 -16.00 6.72 6.08
C GLY A 337 -15.53 7.10 7.48
N SER A 338 -14.29 6.80 7.85
CA SER A 338 -13.73 7.15 9.16
C SER A 338 -12.27 7.58 9.04
N VAL A 339 -11.83 8.49 9.92
CA VAL A 339 -10.42 8.86 10.08
C VAL A 339 -9.80 8.34 11.37
N VAL A 340 -10.59 7.63 12.19
CA VAL A 340 -10.16 7.10 13.49
C VAL A 340 -9.28 5.87 13.28
N PRO A 341 -8.02 5.85 13.78
CA PRO A 341 -7.15 4.67 13.71
C PRO A 341 -7.83 3.39 14.23
N GLY A 342 -7.53 2.25 13.60
CA GLY A 342 -8.15 0.94 13.85
C GLY A 342 -9.60 0.80 13.37
N LYS A 343 -10.31 1.92 13.14
CA LYS A 343 -11.71 1.96 12.71
C LYS A 343 -11.89 2.56 11.31
N ARG A 344 -10.79 2.80 10.60
CA ARG A 344 -10.78 3.33 9.23
C ARG A 344 -10.32 2.27 8.23
N GLY A 345 -10.37 2.62 6.96
CA GLY A 345 -10.02 1.74 5.85
C GLY A 345 -11.14 0.75 5.50
N GLY A 346 -11.00 0.12 4.35
CA GLY A 346 -11.98 -0.77 3.75
C GLY A 346 -12.87 -0.12 2.70
N ILE A 347 -13.27 -0.92 1.71
CA ILE A 347 -14.35 -0.60 0.77
C ILE A 347 -15.64 -1.26 1.28
N PHE A 348 -16.62 -0.44 1.67
CA PHE A 348 -17.92 -0.93 2.13
C PHE A 348 -19.00 -0.56 1.12
N ILE A 349 -19.48 -1.55 0.36
CA ILE A 349 -20.62 -1.42 -0.55
C ILE A 349 -21.80 -2.24 0.01
N GLN A 350 -23.03 -1.73 -0.16
CA GLN A 350 -24.25 -2.45 0.25
C GLN A 350 -24.31 -3.83 -0.42
N ASN A 351 -24.68 -4.87 0.35
CA ASN A 351 -24.78 -6.27 -0.07
C ASN A 351 -23.44 -7.00 -0.31
N ALA A 352 -22.30 -6.48 0.16
CA ALA A 352 -21.10 -7.31 0.26
C ALA A 352 -21.38 -8.46 1.24
N ASP A 353 -20.99 -9.68 0.87
CA ASP A 353 -21.02 -10.85 1.75
C ASP A 353 -20.18 -10.59 3.01
N HIS A 354 -20.31 -11.43 4.04
CA HIS A 354 -19.65 -11.34 5.35
C HIS A 354 -18.09 -11.36 5.29
N ASN A 355 -17.49 -10.36 4.65
CA ASN A 355 -16.06 -10.16 4.46
C ASN A 355 -15.31 -11.46 4.10
N PRO A 356 -15.62 -12.10 2.96
CA PRO A 356 -15.10 -13.42 2.65
C PRO A 356 -13.59 -13.40 2.37
N ILE A 357 -12.97 -14.57 2.52
CA ILE A 357 -11.59 -14.85 2.10
C ILE A 357 -11.67 -15.94 1.03
N PRO A 358 -11.68 -15.58 -0.27
CA PRO A 358 -11.79 -16.58 -1.32
C PRO A 358 -10.52 -17.44 -1.39
N LEU A 359 -10.65 -18.69 -1.83
CA LEU A 359 -9.50 -19.57 -2.04
C LEU A 359 -8.68 -19.14 -3.27
N GLU A 360 -9.33 -18.64 -4.31
CA GLU A 360 -8.72 -18.22 -5.56
C GLU A 360 -9.25 -16.86 -6.02
N ALA A 361 -8.62 -16.29 -7.05
CA ALA A 361 -9.08 -15.06 -7.66
C ALA A 361 -10.47 -15.21 -8.28
N GLU A 362 -11.29 -14.16 -8.20
CA GLU A 362 -12.65 -14.11 -8.74
C GLU A 362 -12.92 -12.91 -9.66
#